data_AF-A0A1I8H132-F1
#
_entry.id   AF-A0A1I8H132-F1
#
_cell.length_a   1.000
_cell.length_b   1.000
_cell.length_c   1.000
_cell.angle_alpha   90.00
_cell.angle_beta   90.00
_cell.angle_gamma   90.00
#
_symmetry.space_group_name_H-M   'P 1'
#
loop_
_entity.id
_entity.type
_entity.pdbx_description
1 polymer ?
#
loop_
_entity_poly.entity_id
_entity_poly.type
_entity_poly.pdbx_seq_one_letter_code
_entity_poly.pdbx_strand_id
1 'polypeptide(L)'
;MSSESESDGDTEGAELCGQSESLTRRLRNILRDYSDGLAIPKELIQNADDAGATEVTLIYDSRANLQWRETVMGRRMAGCQGPCLWAHNDAQFTDDDFKNLLSLGGATKEAQAAKVGKFGLGFNAVYNLTDVPAVLSGCQLQLLDPHGEKRGRGFLEEIYRKYRKCDTGLRLNFSKEAGRRMLAKYPHQFAPYTGVMGCGPDLGAEPYPGTLIRLPLRTQEQAGESQICQRAYSEQEMRDLLDKTAQQARHLLLFTQ
;
A
#
# COMPACT_ATOMS: atom_id res chain seq x y z
N MET A 1 -17.94 54.68 -6.75
CA MET A 1 -17.64 54.31 -8.15
C MET A 1 -17.22 52.87 -8.12
N SER A 2 -18.10 52.03 -8.65
CA SER A 2 -18.09 50.57 -8.49
C SER A 2 -17.07 49.94 -9.43
N SER A 3 -16.25 49.03 -8.91
CA SER A 3 -15.40 48.16 -9.71
C SER A 3 -16.26 47.06 -10.32
N GLU A 4 -16.68 47.26 -11.57
CA GLU A 4 -17.36 46.23 -12.35
C GLU A 4 -16.36 45.16 -12.77
N SER A 5 -16.78 43.93 -12.50
CA SER A 5 -16.15 42.66 -12.86
C SER A 5 -16.04 42.50 -14.38
N GLU A 6 -14.84 42.25 -14.87
CA GLU A 6 -14.62 41.69 -16.21
C GLU A 6 -15.29 40.31 -16.28
N SER A 7 -16.38 40.22 -17.04
CA SER A 7 -16.99 38.94 -17.40
C SER A 7 -16.20 38.35 -18.58
N ASP A 8 -15.44 37.29 -18.33
CA ASP A 8 -14.81 36.44 -19.35
C ASP A 8 -15.90 35.82 -20.25
N GLY A 9 -16.19 36.48 -21.36
CA GLY A 9 -17.10 36.01 -22.41
C GLY A 9 -16.40 35.19 -23.50
N ASP A 10 -15.12 34.83 -23.32
CA ASP A 10 -14.25 34.35 -24.41
C ASP A 10 -13.95 32.84 -24.38
N THR A 11 -14.68 32.05 -23.58
CA THR A 11 -14.50 30.59 -23.46
C THR A 11 -15.68 29.76 -23.99
N GLU A 12 -16.65 30.38 -24.67
CA GLU A 12 -17.73 29.64 -25.33
C GLU A 12 -17.16 28.77 -26.47
N GLY A 13 -17.13 27.45 -26.25
CA GLY A 13 -16.63 26.47 -27.23
C GLY A 13 -15.24 25.89 -26.96
N ALA A 14 -14.57 26.28 -25.85
CA ALA A 14 -13.33 25.65 -25.43
C ALA A 14 -13.59 24.50 -24.44
N GLU A 15 -13.26 23.26 -24.82
CA GLU A 15 -13.25 22.09 -23.93
C GLU A 15 -11.80 21.68 -23.63
N LEU A 16 -11.47 21.52 -22.35
CA LEU A 16 -10.20 20.92 -21.94
C LEU A 16 -10.29 19.39 -22.11
N CYS A 17 -9.70 18.87 -23.18
CA CYS A 17 -9.65 17.44 -23.48
C CYS A 17 -8.21 16.98 -23.75
N GLY A 18 -7.93 15.71 -23.47
CA GLY A 18 -6.62 15.11 -23.63
C GLY A 18 -6.61 13.62 -23.26
N GLN A 19 -5.50 12.94 -23.55
CA GLN A 19 -5.34 11.54 -23.17
C GLN A 19 -4.97 11.43 -21.68
N SER A 20 -5.57 10.47 -20.98
CA SER A 20 -5.20 10.12 -19.61
C SER A 20 -5.32 8.61 -19.36
N GLU A 21 -4.53 8.10 -18.42
CA GLU A 21 -4.65 6.76 -17.90
C GLU A 21 -4.90 6.79 -16.40
N SER A 22 -5.97 6.13 -15.95
CA SER A 22 -6.27 5.99 -14.52
C SER A 22 -5.25 5.08 -13.85
N LEU A 23 -4.86 5.43 -12.63
CA LEU A 23 -3.91 4.66 -11.84
C LEU A 23 -4.29 3.17 -11.74
N THR A 24 -5.55 2.88 -11.44
CA THR A 24 -6.04 1.50 -11.30
C THR A 24 -5.92 0.69 -12.60
N ARG A 25 -6.01 1.34 -13.77
CA ARG A 25 -5.81 0.70 -15.08
C ARG A 25 -4.34 0.41 -15.33
N ARG A 26 -3.46 1.36 -15.00
CA ARG A 26 -2.01 1.14 -15.09
C ARG A 26 -1.55 -0.01 -14.21
N LEU A 27 -2.01 -0.07 -12.95
CA LEU A 27 -1.72 -1.18 -12.03
C LEU A 27 -2.24 -2.52 -12.57
N ARG A 28 -3.49 -2.56 -13.05
CA ARG A 28 -4.05 -3.77 -13.68
C ARG A 28 -3.19 -4.28 -14.84
N ASN A 29 -2.66 -3.37 -15.66
CA ASN A 29 -1.80 -3.74 -16.79
C ASN A 29 -0.46 -4.30 -16.30
N ILE A 30 0.17 -3.68 -15.30
CA ILE A 30 1.40 -4.18 -14.66
C ILE A 30 1.21 -5.59 -14.11
N LEU A 31 0.04 -5.89 -13.53
CA LEU A 31 -0.22 -7.22 -12.96
C LEU A 31 -0.26 -8.35 -13.98
N ARG A 32 -0.47 -8.08 -15.28
CA ARG A 32 -0.51 -9.12 -16.33
C ARG A 32 0.83 -9.82 -16.53
N ASP A 33 1.93 -9.15 -16.19
CA ASP A 33 3.27 -9.68 -16.37
C ASP A 33 3.70 -10.62 -15.22
N TYR A 34 2.92 -10.69 -14.14
CA TYR A 34 3.19 -11.52 -12.96
C TYR A 34 2.37 -12.80 -12.97
N SER A 35 2.82 -13.83 -13.69
CA SER A 35 2.08 -15.09 -13.89
C SER A 35 2.61 -16.30 -13.10
N ASP A 36 3.79 -16.19 -12.47
CA ASP A 36 4.50 -17.35 -11.90
C ASP A 36 4.05 -17.74 -10.47
N GLY A 37 3.09 -17.02 -9.89
CA GLY A 37 2.53 -17.27 -8.57
C GLY A 37 3.49 -17.01 -7.39
N LEU A 38 4.76 -16.68 -7.64
CA LEU A 38 5.77 -16.33 -6.63
C LEU A 38 6.21 -14.87 -6.71
N ALA A 39 5.68 -14.11 -7.67
CA ALA A 39 5.91 -12.67 -7.82
C ALA A 39 5.91 -11.91 -6.48
N ILE A 40 4.90 -12.12 -5.63
CA ILE A 40 4.77 -11.32 -4.40
C ILE A 40 5.90 -11.61 -3.39
N PRO A 41 6.15 -12.87 -2.96
CA PRO A 41 7.30 -13.18 -2.13
C PRO A 41 8.63 -12.73 -2.74
N LYS A 42 8.84 -12.96 -4.05
CA LYS A 42 10.07 -12.56 -4.76
C LYS A 42 10.33 -11.07 -4.62
N GLU A 43 9.34 -10.26 -4.93
CA GLU A 43 9.47 -8.80 -4.88
C GLU A 43 9.63 -8.29 -3.44
N LEU A 44 8.96 -8.90 -2.45
CA LEU A 44 9.14 -8.53 -1.04
C LEU A 44 10.53 -8.88 -0.51
N ILE A 45 11.10 -10.02 -0.92
CA ILE A 45 12.47 -10.43 -0.57
C ILE A 45 13.48 -9.53 -1.26
N GLN A 46 13.34 -9.27 -2.56
CA GLN A 46 14.25 -8.38 -3.29
C GLN A 46 14.24 -6.96 -2.70
N ASN A 47 13.07 -6.45 -2.33
CA ASN A 47 12.95 -5.16 -1.67
C ASN A 47 13.68 -5.12 -0.32
N ALA A 48 13.68 -6.22 0.43
CA ALA A 48 14.40 -6.30 1.69
C ALA A 48 15.92 -6.37 1.46
N ASP A 49 16.36 -7.18 0.48
CA ASP A 49 17.75 -7.28 0.04
C ASP A 49 18.32 -5.92 -0.41
N ASP A 50 17.59 -5.20 -1.27
CA ASP A 50 17.93 -3.85 -1.74
C ASP A 50 18.03 -2.81 -0.61
N ALA A 51 17.33 -3.05 0.51
CA ALA A 51 17.37 -2.23 1.71
C ALA A 51 18.50 -2.65 2.69
N GLY A 52 19.22 -3.74 2.39
CA GLY A 52 20.27 -4.30 3.24
C GLY A 52 19.75 -5.06 4.45
N ALA A 53 18.53 -5.61 4.37
CA ALA A 53 17.98 -6.47 5.41
C ALA A 53 18.76 -7.78 5.50
N THR A 54 18.90 -8.31 6.72
CA THR A 54 19.51 -9.62 6.95
C THR A 54 18.46 -10.70 7.21
N GLU A 55 17.24 -10.31 7.60
CA GLU A 55 16.15 -11.23 7.86
C GLU A 55 14.84 -10.75 7.20
N VAL A 56 14.12 -11.71 6.61
CA VAL A 56 12.78 -11.49 6.06
C VAL A 56 11.82 -12.51 6.66
N THR A 57 10.68 -12.04 7.17
CA THR A 57 9.62 -12.89 7.71
C THR A 57 8.32 -12.64 6.97
N LEU A 58 7.73 -13.70 6.42
CA LEU A 58 6.39 -13.68 5.82
C LEU A 58 5.41 -14.42 6.73
N ILE A 59 4.28 -13.78 7.07
CA ILE A 59 3.28 -14.36 7.97
C ILE A 59 1.91 -14.25 7.32
N TYR A 60 1.29 -15.39 7.04
CA TYR A 60 -0.15 -15.40 6.80
C TYR A 60 -0.88 -15.35 8.14
N ASP A 61 -1.59 -14.24 8.35
CA ASP A 61 -2.38 -13.98 9.54
C ASP A 61 -3.86 -14.17 9.21
N SER A 62 -4.46 -15.23 9.75
CA SER A 62 -5.85 -15.61 9.52
C SER A 62 -6.84 -14.95 10.50
N ARG A 63 -6.39 -14.01 11.34
CA ARG A 63 -7.28 -13.30 12.27
C ARG A 63 -8.39 -12.56 11.51
N ALA A 64 -9.65 -12.84 11.86
CA ALA A 64 -10.81 -12.19 11.24
C ALA A 64 -11.04 -10.74 11.70
N ASN A 65 -10.58 -10.41 12.92
CA ASN A 65 -10.65 -9.10 13.56
C ASN A 65 -12.02 -8.42 13.42
N LEU A 66 -13.10 -9.19 13.61
CA LEU A 66 -14.48 -8.71 13.44
C LEU A 66 -14.80 -7.56 14.41
N GLN A 67 -14.20 -7.58 15.60
CA GLN A 67 -14.34 -6.57 16.64
C GLN A 67 -13.65 -5.23 16.30
N TRP A 68 -12.75 -5.19 15.32
CA TRP A 68 -11.98 -3.99 14.97
C TRP A 68 -12.42 -3.36 13.66
N ARG A 69 -13.73 -3.15 13.46
CA ARG A 69 -14.28 -2.65 12.18
C ARG A 69 -14.97 -1.29 12.24
N GLU A 70 -15.29 -0.81 13.44
CA GLU A 70 -16.10 0.41 13.61
C GLU A 70 -15.30 1.72 13.46
N THR A 71 -14.18 1.87 14.17
CA THR A 71 -13.40 3.12 14.21
C THR A 71 -12.19 3.07 13.25
N VAL A 72 -12.49 2.95 11.96
CA VAL A 72 -11.50 2.86 10.86
C VAL A 72 -11.51 4.12 9.97
N MET A 73 -10.49 4.30 9.12
CA MET A 73 -10.33 5.54 8.31
C MET A 73 -11.25 5.65 7.09
N GLY A 74 -12.16 4.69 6.91
CA GLY A 74 -13.19 4.71 5.89
C GLY A 74 -14.00 3.42 5.92
N ARG A 75 -15.28 3.49 5.53
CA ARG A 75 -16.18 2.32 5.55
C ARG A 75 -15.62 1.08 4.85
N ARG A 76 -14.95 1.24 3.70
CA ARG A 76 -14.35 0.10 2.97
C ARG A 76 -13.14 -0.49 3.69
N MET A 77 -12.44 0.28 4.54
CA MET A 77 -11.35 -0.23 5.40
C MET A 77 -11.83 -1.23 6.45
N ALA A 78 -13.13 -1.29 6.77
CA ALA A 78 -13.67 -2.30 7.67
C ALA A 78 -13.47 -3.72 7.10
N GLY A 79 -13.59 -3.88 5.78
CA GLY A 79 -13.31 -5.15 5.09
C GLY A 79 -11.83 -5.52 5.09
N CYS A 80 -10.93 -4.56 5.31
CA CYS A 80 -9.47 -4.76 5.31
C CYS A 80 -8.91 -5.12 6.69
N GLN A 81 -9.77 -5.38 7.68
CA GLN A 81 -9.34 -5.69 9.04
C GLN A 81 -9.03 -7.17 9.24
N GLY A 82 -9.59 -8.03 8.39
CA GLY A 82 -9.46 -9.49 8.47
C GLY A 82 -8.12 -10.04 7.98
N PRO A 83 -8.12 -11.26 7.40
CA PRO A 83 -6.90 -11.96 7.04
C PRO A 83 -5.96 -11.14 6.16
N CYS A 84 -4.67 -11.28 6.38
CA CYS A 84 -3.64 -10.53 5.66
C CYS A 84 -2.33 -11.31 5.53
N LEU A 85 -1.50 -10.89 4.59
CA LEU A 85 -0.09 -11.25 4.57
C LEU A 85 0.71 -10.11 5.22
N TRP A 86 1.46 -10.44 6.27
CA TRP A 86 2.50 -9.57 6.80
C TRP A 86 3.83 -9.92 6.16
N ALA A 87 4.61 -8.92 5.81
CA ALA A 87 6.00 -9.06 5.42
C ALA A 87 6.85 -8.13 6.27
N HIS A 88 7.76 -8.69 7.04
CA HIS A 88 8.70 -7.96 7.88
C HIS A 88 10.12 -8.12 7.36
N ASN A 89 10.92 -7.07 7.46
CA ASN A 89 12.37 -7.15 7.41
C ASN A 89 13.01 -6.19 8.43
N ASP A 90 14.25 -6.46 8.80
CA ASP A 90 15.03 -5.73 9.81
C ASP A 90 15.67 -4.43 9.29
N ALA A 91 15.53 -4.10 8.01
CA ALA A 91 15.94 -2.82 7.45
C ALA A 91 14.84 -1.76 7.59
N GLN A 92 15.21 -0.52 7.88
CA GLN A 92 14.28 0.62 7.91
C GLN A 92 14.28 1.36 6.57
N PHE A 93 13.09 1.67 6.06
CA PHE A 93 12.93 2.61 4.94
C PHE A 93 13.50 3.98 5.28
N THR A 94 14.27 4.52 4.34
CA THR A 94 14.65 5.93 4.29
C THR A 94 13.52 6.79 3.71
N ASP A 95 13.62 8.11 3.84
CA ASP A 95 12.69 9.04 3.19
C ASP A 95 12.69 8.89 1.66
N ASP A 96 13.81 8.49 1.06
CA ASP A 96 13.90 8.24 -0.38
C ASP A 96 13.22 6.94 -0.77
N ASP A 97 13.29 5.89 0.04
CA ASP A 97 12.55 4.65 -0.19
C ASP A 97 11.03 4.90 -0.18
N PHE A 98 10.57 5.75 0.76
CA PHE A 98 9.18 6.20 0.78
C PHE A 98 8.79 7.06 -0.43
N LYS A 99 9.71 7.76 -1.09
CA LYS A 99 9.43 8.48 -2.35
C LYS A 99 9.39 7.51 -3.54
N ASN A 100 10.30 6.56 -3.56
CA ASN A 100 10.37 5.52 -4.59
C ASN A 100 9.12 4.64 -4.56
N LEU A 101 8.63 4.28 -3.36
CA LEU A 101 7.37 3.57 -3.16
C LEU A 101 6.16 4.25 -3.84
N LEU A 102 6.14 5.59 -3.88
CA LEU A 102 5.06 6.36 -4.51
C LEU A 102 5.24 6.54 -6.02
N SER A 103 6.40 6.17 -6.56
CA SER A 103 6.76 6.41 -7.96
C SER A 103 6.42 5.20 -8.82
N LEU A 104 5.30 5.28 -9.54
CA LEU A 104 4.88 4.22 -10.47
C LEU A 104 5.76 4.27 -11.73
N GLY A 105 6.74 3.38 -11.81
CA GLY A 105 7.57 3.18 -12.99
C GLY A 105 8.66 4.22 -13.23
N GLY A 106 9.48 4.52 -12.22
CA GLY A 106 10.82 5.10 -12.43
C GLY A 106 10.87 6.39 -13.27
N ALA A 107 10.05 7.38 -12.93
CA ALA A 107 10.07 8.72 -13.55
C ALA A 107 11.40 9.49 -13.33
N THR A 108 12.43 8.84 -12.79
CA THR A 108 13.81 9.30 -12.69
C THR A 108 14.74 8.44 -13.56
N LYS A 109 14.50 8.38 -14.87
CA LYS A 109 15.46 7.81 -15.83
C LYS A 109 15.96 8.85 -16.82
N GLU A 110 16.90 9.68 -16.36
CA GLU A 110 18.09 10.03 -17.15
C GLU A 110 19.40 9.94 -16.34
N ALA A 111 19.37 9.94 -14.99
CA ALA A 111 20.60 9.93 -14.19
C ALA A 111 20.93 8.63 -13.42
N GLN A 112 20.06 7.61 -13.37
CA GLN A 112 20.28 6.40 -12.55
C GLN A 112 20.06 5.08 -13.30
N ALA A 113 20.56 4.99 -14.53
CA ALA A 113 20.54 3.75 -15.32
C ALA A 113 21.29 2.57 -14.66
N ALA A 114 22.11 2.81 -13.62
CA ALA A 114 22.82 1.77 -12.87
C ALA A 114 22.04 1.18 -11.67
N LYS A 115 20.86 1.70 -11.32
CA LYS A 115 20.05 1.25 -10.16
C LYS A 115 18.70 0.66 -10.59
N VAL A 116 18.71 -0.18 -11.61
CA VAL A 116 17.55 -1.01 -11.98
C VAL A 116 17.36 -2.04 -10.86
N GLY A 117 16.60 -1.66 -9.83
CA GLY A 117 16.31 -2.46 -8.63
C GLY A 117 15.49 -1.69 -7.58
N LYS A 118 15.71 -0.38 -7.44
CA LYS A 118 15.25 0.40 -6.27
C LYS A 118 13.76 0.80 -6.20
N PHE A 119 12.83 -0.15 -6.29
CA PHE A 119 11.39 0.04 -6.08
C PHE A 119 10.71 0.92 -7.14
N GLY A 120 9.95 0.32 -8.06
CA GLY A 120 9.08 1.10 -8.94
C GLY A 120 8.15 0.28 -9.81
N LEU A 121 8.48 -0.99 -10.05
CA LEU A 121 7.61 -1.94 -10.76
C LEU A 121 7.28 -3.17 -9.89
N GLY A 122 8.26 -3.65 -9.13
CA GLY A 122 8.18 -4.85 -8.30
C GLY A 122 7.14 -4.82 -7.19
N PHE A 123 7.16 -3.77 -6.36
CA PHE A 123 6.19 -3.63 -5.25
C PHE A 123 4.73 -3.70 -5.71
N ASN A 124 4.42 -3.28 -6.95
CA ASN A 124 3.05 -3.33 -7.46
C ASN A 124 2.50 -4.76 -7.57
N ALA A 125 3.34 -5.80 -7.56
CA ALA A 125 2.91 -7.19 -7.53
C ALA A 125 1.97 -7.50 -6.35
N VAL A 126 2.10 -6.77 -5.23
CA VAL A 126 1.24 -6.95 -4.04
C VAL A 126 -0.24 -6.69 -4.33
N TYR A 127 -0.55 -5.93 -5.38
CA TYR A 127 -1.94 -5.68 -5.78
C TYR A 127 -2.65 -6.93 -6.31
N ASN A 128 -1.94 -8.04 -6.54
CA ASN A 128 -2.59 -9.35 -6.71
C ASN A 128 -3.37 -9.78 -5.46
N LEU A 129 -2.87 -9.45 -4.25
CA LEU A 129 -3.50 -9.84 -2.97
C LEU A 129 -4.42 -8.77 -2.40
N THR A 130 -4.07 -7.50 -2.53
CA THR A 130 -4.72 -6.40 -1.80
C THR A 130 -5.02 -5.21 -2.70
N ASP A 131 -5.96 -4.36 -2.29
CA ASP A 131 -6.16 -3.04 -2.91
C ASP A 131 -5.59 -1.89 -2.06
N VAL A 132 -5.20 -2.16 -0.81
CA VAL A 132 -4.74 -1.14 0.15
C VAL A 132 -3.52 -1.62 0.94
N PRO A 133 -2.35 -1.76 0.29
CA PRO A 133 -1.13 -2.13 1.00
C PRO A 133 -0.73 -0.99 1.96
N ALA A 134 -0.16 -1.37 3.10
CA ALA A 134 0.37 -0.43 4.08
C ALA A 134 1.81 -0.79 4.46
N VAL A 135 2.67 0.22 4.59
CA VAL A 135 4.09 0.07 4.92
C VAL A 135 4.42 0.91 6.15
N LEU A 136 4.79 0.24 7.25
CA LEU A 136 5.25 0.84 8.49
C LEU A 136 6.78 0.73 8.56
N SER A 137 7.48 1.84 8.75
CA SER A 137 8.92 1.85 9.04
C SER A 137 9.29 3.06 9.88
N GLY A 138 10.07 2.84 10.94
CA GLY A 138 10.38 3.88 11.92
C GLY A 138 9.10 4.52 12.46
N CYS A 139 8.98 5.84 12.33
CA CYS A 139 7.81 6.60 12.76
C CYS A 139 6.75 6.80 11.66
N GLN A 140 6.95 6.27 10.45
CA GLN A 140 6.11 6.54 9.29
C GLN A 140 5.25 5.33 8.91
N LEU A 141 3.97 5.57 8.65
CA LEU A 141 3.06 4.61 8.04
C LEU A 141 2.52 5.18 6.72
N GLN A 142 2.79 4.48 5.62
CA GLN A 142 2.27 4.80 4.30
C GLN A 142 1.16 3.82 3.92
N LEU A 143 -0.06 4.31 3.74
CA LEU A 143 -1.16 3.55 3.11
C LEU A 143 -1.27 3.97 1.64
N LEU A 144 -1.42 3.01 0.74
CA LEU A 144 -1.72 3.27 -0.67
C LEU A 144 -3.17 2.87 -0.94
N ASP A 145 -3.92 3.72 -1.63
CA ASP A 145 -5.33 3.49 -1.97
C ASP A 145 -5.57 4.00 -3.40
N PRO A 146 -5.15 3.23 -4.43
CA PRO A 146 -5.23 3.66 -5.81
C PRO A 146 -6.65 3.99 -6.29
N HIS A 147 -7.67 3.38 -5.69
CA HIS A 147 -9.08 3.63 -6.01
C HIS A 147 -9.54 5.02 -5.55
N GLY A 148 -8.80 5.66 -4.65
CA GLY A 148 -9.05 7.02 -4.17
C GLY A 148 -8.89 8.13 -5.22
N GLU A 149 -8.32 7.82 -6.39
CA GLU A 149 -8.27 8.73 -7.56
C GLU A 149 -9.67 9.26 -7.92
N LYS A 150 -10.72 8.45 -7.70
CA LYS A 150 -12.11 8.82 -7.95
C LYS A 150 -12.92 8.78 -6.65
N ARG A 151 -13.66 9.86 -6.42
CA ARG A 151 -14.54 10.00 -5.24
C ARG A 151 -15.54 8.84 -5.15
N GLY A 152 -15.74 8.34 -3.93
CA GLY A 152 -16.67 7.25 -3.63
C GLY A 152 -16.13 5.84 -3.90
N ARG A 153 -14.89 5.70 -4.38
CA ARG A 153 -14.25 4.40 -4.64
C ARG A 153 -13.13 4.09 -3.65
N GLY A 154 -12.52 5.12 -3.05
CA GLY A 154 -11.37 4.96 -2.17
C GLY A 154 -11.67 4.21 -0.88
N PHE A 155 -10.67 3.52 -0.37
CA PHE A 155 -10.70 2.94 0.97
C PHE A 155 -10.59 4.01 2.06
N LEU A 156 -9.89 5.11 1.80
CA LEU A 156 -9.66 6.23 2.72
C LEU A 156 -10.61 7.42 2.46
N GLU A 157 -11.80 7.15 1.92
CA GLU A 157 -12.79 8.16 1.49
C GLU A 157 -13.14 9.18 2.58
N GLU A 158 -13.22 8.76 3.85
CA GLU A 158 -13.52 9.68 4.94
C GLU A 158 -12.40 10.69 5.20
N ILE A 159 -11.15 10.27 5.00
CA ILE A 159 -9.98 11.15 5.08
C ILE A 159 -9.98 12.12 3.89
N TYR A 160 -10.15 11.61 2.67
CA TYR A 160 -10.20 12.41 1.44
C TYR A 160 -11.29 13.48 1.50
N ARG A 161 -12.49 13.11 1.95
CA ARG A 161 -13.59 14.05 2.16
C ARG A 161 -13.25 15.14 3.17
N LYS A 162 -12.56 14.80 4.27
CA LYS A 162 -12.13 15.76 5.29
C LYS A 162 -11.17 16.81 4.71
N TYR A 163 -10.24 16.39 3.84
CA TYR A 163 -9.30 17.28 3.18
C TYR A 163 -9.81 17.89 1.87
N ARG A 164 -11.07 17.61 1.50
CA ARG A 164 -11.72 18.09 0.26
C ARG A 164 -10.89 17.82 -1.01
N LYS A 165 -10.18 16.69 -1.04
CA LYS A 165 -9.37 16.25 -2.18
C LYS A 165 -9.65 14.79 -2.51
N CYS A 166 -9.44 14.39 -3.76
CA CYS A 166 -9.23 12.98 -4.11
C CYS A 166 -7.73 12.73 -4.09
N ASP A 167 -7.30 11.59 -3.57
CA ASP A 167 -5.90 11.22 -3.46
C ASP A 167 -5.76 9.70 -3.48
N THR A 168 -4.55 9.19 -3.64
CA THR A 168 -4.28 7.76 -3.85
C THR A 168 -3.52 7.12 -2.69
N GLY A 169 -3.50 7.78 -1.54
CA GLY A 169 -2.89 7.25 -0.33
C GLY A 169 -2.87 8.25 0.83
N LEU A 170 -2.29 7.81 1.94
CA LEU A 170 -2.12 8.61 3.16
C LEU A 170 -0.81 8.25 3.84
N ARG A 171 -0.01 9.26 4.18
CA ARG A 171 1.15 9.11 5.05
C ARG A 171 0.86 9.66 6.43
N LEU A 172 1.16 8.86 7.45
CA LEU A 172 1.13 9.26 8.85
C LEU A 172 2.56 9.27 9.39
N ASN A 173 2.85 10.24 10.25
CA ASN A 173 4.12 10.30 10.97
C ASN A 173 3.83 10.42 12.47
N PHE A 174 4.11 9.36 13.21
CA PHE A 174 3.83 9.23 14.63
C PHE A 174 4.81 10.00 15.53
N SER A 175 5.90 10.55 14.98
CA SER A 175 6.72 11.55 15.69
C SER A 175 6.00 12.90 15.85
N LYS A 176 4.95 13.15 15.04
CA LYS A 176 4.16 14.37 15.07
C LYS A 176 2.85 14.13 15.82
N GLU A 177 2.43 15.11 16.62
CA GLU A 177 1.16 15.04 17.36
C GLU A 177 -0.04 14.75 16.44
N ALA A 178 -0.05 15.32 15.23
CA ALA A 178 -1.13 15.08 14.27
C ALA A 178 -1.24 13.61 13.86
N GLY A 179 -0.10 12.91 13.72
CA GLY A 179 -0.08 11.46 13.48
C GLY A 179 -0.55 10.69 14.70
N ARG A 180 -0.11 11.07 15.90
CA ARG A 180 -0.55 10.43 17.16
C ARG A 180 -2.06 10.59 17.39
N ARG A 181 -2.63 11.74 17.05
CA ARG A 181 -4.09 11.96 17.10
C ARG A 181 -4.86 11.01 16.17
N MET A 182 -4.25 10.52 15.09
CA MET A 182 -4.91 9.54 14.21
C MET A 182 -5.06 8.18 14.89
N LEU A 183 -4.08 7.76 15.70
CA LEU A 183 -4.14 6.53 16.49
C LEU A 183 -5.32 6.54 17.45
N ALA A 184 -5.45 7.63 18.23
CA ALA A 184 -6.54 7.81 19.17
C ALA A 184 -7.91 7.92 18.50
N LYS A 185 -7.96 8.53 17.30
CA LYS A 185 -9.21 8.71 16.56
C LYS A 185 -9.70 7.44 15.88
N TYR A 186 -8.78 6.60 15.41
CA TYR A 186 -9.10 5.39 14.63
C TYR A 186 -8.44 4.14 15.25
N PRO A 187 -8.71 3.80 16.52
CA PRO A 187 -7.99 2.72 17.20
C PRO A 187 -8.17 1.37 16.49
N HIS A 188 -9.34 1.08 15.94
CA HIS A 188 -9.58 -0.15 15.19
C HIS A 188 -8.75 -0.23 13.90
N GLN A 189 -8.38 0.90 13.29
CA GLN A 189 -7.53 0.91 12.10
C GLN A 189 -6.14 0.29 12.35
N PHE A 190 -5.62 0.47 13.56
CA PHE A 190 -4.26 0.10 13.95
C PHE A 190 -4.21 -1.13 14.86
N ALA A 191 -5.32 -1.53 15.46
CA ALA A 191 -5.38 -2.68 16.37
C ALA A 191 -4.80 -3.99 15.79
N PRO A 192 -4.90 -4.31 14.48
CA PRO A 192 -4.29 -5.52 13.94
C PRO A 192 -2.76 -5.58 14.00
N TYR A 193 -2.08 -4.43 14.15
CA TYR A 193 -0.63 -4.39 14.27
C TYR A 193 -0.17 -4.94 15.64
N THR A 194 -1.01 -4.85 16.67
CA THR A 194 -0.66 -5.30 18.03
C THR A 194 -0.28 -6.78 18.04
N GLY A 195 0.90 -7.07 18.59
CA GLY A 195 1.44 -8.42 18.75
C GLY A 195 2.11 -9.00 17.50
N VAL A 196 2.23 -8.24 16.40
CA VAL A 196 2.89 -8.68 15.17
C VAL A 196 4.31 -8.14 15.12
N MET A 197 5.32 -9.02 14.99
CA MET A 197 6.73 -8.65 14.78
C MET A 197 7.24 -7.53 15.72
N GLY A 198 6.92 -7.64 17.02
CA GLY A 198 7.34 -6.68 18.03
C GLY A 198 6.49 -5.40 18.15
N CYS A 199 5.44 -5.23 17.34
CA CYS A 199 4.53 -4.10 17.49
C CYS A 199 3.74 -4.19 18.81
N GLY A 200 3.96 -3.22 19.69
CA GLY A 200 3.21 -3.04 20.92
C GLY A 200 1.77 -2.53 20.70
N PRO A 201 0.97 -2.42 21.77
CA PRO A 201 -0.41 -1.94 21.68
C PRO A 201 -0.53 -0.45 21.36
N ASP A 202 0.51 0.35 21.67
CA ASP A 202 0.59 1.77 21.33
C ASP A 202 1.52 1.96 20.12
N LEU A 203 0.94 1.83 18.93
CA LEU A 203 1.64 1.97 17.67
C LEU A 203 2.18 3.40 17.54
N GLY A 204 3.50 3.60 17.56
CA GLY A 204 4.12 4.93 17.45
C GLY A 204 4.54 5.56 18.78
N ALA A 205 4.43 4.82 19.88
CA ALA A 205 5.16 5.13 21.12
C ALA A 205 6.68 5.17 20.86
N GLU A 206 7.18 4.15 20.15
CA GLU A 206 8.57 4.05 19.69
C GLU A 206 8.63 3.86 18.17
N PRO A 207 9.71 4.30 17.50
CA PRO A 207 9.95 3.98 16.09
C PRO A 207 10.01 2.47 15.87
N TYR A 208 9.36 1.98 14.82
CA TYR A 208 9.42 0.57 14.46
C TYR A 208 10.82 0.21 13.94
N PRO A 209 11.53 -0.76 14.55
CA PRO A 209 12.93 -1.06 14.26
C PRO A 209 13.07 -1.99 13.05
N GLY A 210 12.54 -1.57 11.90
CA GLY A 210 12.56 -2.33 10.64
C GLY A 210 11.47 -1.83 9.70
N THR A 211 11.04 -2.69 8.78
CA THR A 211 9.91 -2.43 7.88
C THR A 211 8.88 -3.53 8.03
N LEU A 212 7.62 -3.14 8.27
CA LEU A 212 6.47 -4.03 8.35
C LEU A 212 5.43 -3.64 7.30
N ILE A 213 5.20 -4.54 6.35
CA ILE A 213 4.24 -4.39 5.26
C ILE A 213 3.02 -5.23 5.60
N ARG A 214 1.85 -4.59 5.59
CA ARG A 214 0.54 -5.24 5.73
C ARG A 214 -0.15 -5.30 4.38
N LEU A 215 -0.54 -6.49 3.96
CA LEU A 215 -1.33 -6.72 2.76
C LEU A 215 -2.66 -7.37 3.14
N PRO A 216 -3.70 -6.60 3.49
CA PRO A 216 -5.03 -7.13 3.75
C PRO A 216 -5.56 -7.89 2.54
N LEU A 217 -5.95 -9.15 2.71
CA LEU A 217 -6.44 -9.94 1.59
C LEU A 217 -7.76 -9.38 1.09
N ARG A 218 -7.85 -9.26 -0.23
CA ARG A 218 -9.09 -8.86 -0.89
C ARG A 218 -10.19 -9.87 -0.60
N THR A 219 -11.33 -9.40 -0.11
CA THR A 219 -12.53 -10.24 0.04
C THR A 219 -13.18 -10.51 -1.31
N GLN A 220 -14.07 -11.50 -1.39
CA GLN A 220 -14.81 -11.80 -2.62
C GLN A 220 -15.65 -10.59 -3.10
N GLU A 221 -16.23 -9.84 -2.17
CA GLU A 221 -16.96 -8.60 -2.47
C GLU A 221 -16.02 -7.53 -3.03
N GLN A 222 -14.89 -7.28 -2.37
CA GLN A 222 -13.89 -6.31 -2.84
C GLN A 222 -13.32 -6.70 -4.22
N ALA A 223 -13.16 -8.00 -4.49
CA ALA A 223 -12.74 -8.52 -5.80
C ALA A 223 -13.75 -8.18 -6.91
N GLY A 224 -15.06 -8.30 -6.64
CA GLY A 224 -16.09 -7.90 -7.60
C GLY A 224 -16.06 -6.40 -7.94
N GLU A 225 -15.60 -5.56 -7.02
CA GLU A 225 -15.53 -4.10 -7.21
C GLU A 225 -14.16 -3.58 -7.66
N SER A 226 -13.09 -4.36 -7.47
CA SER A 226 -11.74 -3.86 -7.68
C SER A 226 -11.46 -3.59 -9.15
N GLN A 227 -11.00 -2.37 -9.42
CA GLN A 227 -10.51 -1.97 -10.73
C GLN A 227 -9.08 -2.45 -10.99
N ILE A 228 -8.41 -3.09 -10.03
CA ILE A 228 -7.03 -3.57 -10.19
C ILE A 228 -7.01 -5.08 -10.45
N CYS A 229 -7.60 -5.87 -9.56
CA CYS A 229 -7.60 -7.33 -9.65
C CYS A 229 -8.91 -7.92 -9.12
N GLN A 230 -9.57 -8.77 -9.93
CA GLN A 230 -10.86 -9.40 -9.58
C GLN A 230 -10.70 -10.76 -8.88
N ARG A 231 -9.49 -11.07 -8.39
CA ARG A 231 -9.21 -12.30 -7.65
C ARG A 231 -9.18 -12.03 -6.15
N ALA A 232 -9.83 -12.91 -5.39
CA ALA A 232 -9.67 -13.05 -3.95
C ALA A 232 -8.89 -14.34 -3.68
N TYR A 233 -7.95 -14.29 -2.73
CA TYR A 233 -7.18 -15.47 -2.32
C TYR A 233 -7.89 -16.18 -1.17
N SER A 234 -8.02 -17.49 -1.27
CA SER A 234 -8.46 -18.36 -0.18
C SER A 234 -7.33 -18.63 0.82
N GLU A 235 -7.69 -19.11 2.00
CA GLU A 235 -6.72 -19.56 3.00
C GLU A 235 -5.79 -20.66 2.45
N GLN A 236 -6.34 -21.62 1.69
CA GLN A 236 -5.53 -22.69 1.11
C GLN A 236 -4.52 -22.14 0.11
N GLU A 237 -4.93 -21.23 -0.77
CA GLU A 237 -4.01 -20.60 -1.74
C GLU A 237 -2.91 -19.80 -1.05
N MET A 238 -3.19 -19.16 0.10
CA MET A 238 -2.17 -18.46 0.88
C MET A 238 -1.18 -19.42 1.54
N ARG A 239 -1.65 -20.55 2.06
CA ARG A 239 -0.79 -21.62 2.59
C ARG A 239 0.10 -22.18 1.49
N ASP A 240 -0.49 -22.51 0.35
CA ASP A 240 0.25 -23.02 -0.82
C ASP A 240 1.29 -22.01 -1.32
N LEU A 241 0.98 -20.70 -1.27
CA LEU A 241 1.93 -19.64 -1.62
C LEU A 241 3.13 -19.64 -0.68
N LEU A 242 2.90 -19.70 0.63
CA LEU A 242 3.99 -19.74 1.62
C LEU A 242 4.80 -21.04 1.54
N ASP A 243 4.13 -22.18 1.33
CA ASP A 243 4.80 -23.48 1.18
C ASP A 243 5.69 -23.50 -0.08
N LYS A 244 5.18 -23.01 -1.21
CA LYS A 244 5.98 -22.85 -2.43
C LYS A 244 7.15 -21.89 -2.23
N THR A 245 6.94 -20.81 -1.48
CA THR A 245 8.01 -19.87 -1.14
C THR A 245 9.09 -20.55 -0.32
N ALA A 246 8.72 -21.32 0.70
CA ALA A 246 9.66 -22.07 1.54
C ALA A 246 10.43 -23.12 0.73
N GLN A 247 9.76 -23.84 -0.17
CA GLN A 247 10.40 -24.83 -1.06
C GLN A 247 11.41 -24.18 -2.02
N GLN A 248 11.13 -22.96 -2.49
CA GLN A 248 11.99 -22.21 -3.41
C GLN A 248 12.95 -21.27 -2.69
N ALA A 249 12.94 -21.18 -1.37
CA ALA A 249 13.70 -20.19 -0.59
C ALA A 249 15.19 -20.22 -0.94
N ARG A 250 15.79 -21.41 -1.12
CA ARG A 250 17.20 -21.53 -1.53
C ARG A 250 17.49 -20.86 -2.87
N HIS A 251 16.58 -20.93 -3.83
CA HIS A 251 16.73 -20.30 -5.14
C HIS A 251 16.47 -18.79 -5.07
N LEU A 252 15.56 -18.36 -4.20
CA LEU A 252 15.27 -16.95 -3.97
C LEU A 252 16.44 -16.22 -3.30
N LEU A 253 17.17 -16.91 -2.42
CA LEU A 253 18.30 -16.37 -1.66
C LEU A 253 19.66 -16.57 -2.37
N LEU A 254 19.71 -17.22 -3.53
CA LEU A 254 20.96 -17.49 -4.26
C LEU A 254 21.62 -16.23 -4.81
N PHE A 255 20.84 -15.18 -5.05
CA PHE A 255 21.28 -13.94 -5.69
C PHE A 255 21.10 -12.69 -4.81
N THR A 256 20.68 -12.87 -3.55
CA THR A 256 20.67 -11.80 -2.54
C THR A 256 22.11 -11.49 -2.12
N GLN A 257 22.43 -10.21 -1.85
CA GLN A 257 23.81 -9.72 -1.67
C GLN A 257 24.26 -9.63 -0.21
#